data_AF-K2CH08-F1
#
_entry.id   AF-K2CH08-F1
#
_cell.length_a   1.000
_cell.length_b   1.000
_cell.length_c   1.000
_cell.angle_alpha   90.00
_cell.angle_beta   90.00
_cell.angle_gamma   90.00
#
_symmetry.space_group_name_H-M   'P 1'
#
loop_
_entity.id
_entity.type
_entity.pdbx_description
1 polymer ?
#
loop_
_entity_poly.entity_id
_entity_poly.type
_entity_poly.pdbx_seq_one_letter_code
_entity_poly.pdbx_strand_id
1 'polypeptide(L)' 'MFNSVDFVNGYTIFNIGGDNYRLTAAIHYNTQRCYIRAIWTHGEYSKPYNQAKLRRGEL' A
#
# COMPACT_ATOMS: atom_id res chain seq x y z
N MET A 1 13.91 -8.65 2.99
CA MET A 1 12.73 -9.09 3.76
C MET A 1 12.13 -7.85 4.42
N PHE A 2 10.83 -7.60 4.28
CA PHE A 2 10.16 -6.48 4.96
C PHE A 2 9.56 -6.99 6.26
N ASN A 3 9.96 -6.39 7.39
CA ASN A 3 9.54 -6.86 8.72
C ASN A 3 8.13 -6.40 9.11
N SER A 4 7.56 -5.45 8.36
CA SER A 4 6.20 -4.95 8.55
C SER A 4 5.56 -4.79 7.18
N VAL A 5 4.51 -5.56 6.93
CA VAL A 5 3.71 -5.53 5.71
C VAL A 5 2.25 -5.72 6.12
N ASP A 6 1.38 -4.87 5.61
CA ASP A 6 -0.06 -4.98 5.80
C ASP A 6 -0.75 -5.40 4.50
N PHE A 7 -1.86 -6.13 4.61
CA PHE A 7 -2.70 -6.51 3.47
C PHE A 7 -4.08 -5.91 3.61
N VAL A 8 -4.51 -5.14 2.60
CA VAL A 8 -5.83 -4.51 2.58
C VAL A 8 -6.43 -4.62 1.18
N ASN A 9 -7.56 -5.31 1.08
CA ASN A 9 -8.37 -5.46 -0.13
C ASN A 9 -7.57 -5.78 -1.42
N GLY A 10 -6.66 -6.76 -1.34
CA GLY A 10 -5.83 -7.17 -2.48
C GLY A 10 -4.57 -6.34 -2.69
N TYR A 11 -4.36 -5.29 -1.89
CA TYR A 11 -3.11 -4.54 -1.87
C TYR A 11 -2.20 -4.99 -0.74
N THR A 12 -0.90 -4.87 -1.01
CA THR A 12 0.19 -5.04 -0.06
C THR A 12 0.78 -3.67 0.24
N ILE A 13 0.83 -3.28 1.51
CA ILE A 13 1.35 -2.00 1.97
C ILE A 13 2.72 -2.20 2.60
N PHE A 14 3.70 -1.43 2.12
CA PHE A 14 5.08 -1.47 2.58
C PHE A 14 5.46 -0.15 3.24
N ASN A 15 6.12 -0.23 4.39
CA ASN A 15 6.76 0.92 5.01
C ASN A 15 8.12 1.16 4.32
N ILE A 16 8.33 2.37 3.81
CA ILE A 16 9.58 2.73 3.10
C ILE A 16 10.13 4.07 3.59
N GLY A 17 11.41 4.33 3.28
CA GLY A 17 12.05 5.61 3.59
C GLY A 17 12.17 5.90 5.09
N GLY A 18 12.47 4.87 5.90
CA GLY A 18 12.55 5.02 7.36
C GLY A 18 11.18 5.20 8.03
N ASP A 19 10.17 4.47 7.55
CA ASP A 19 8.77 4.51 8.01
C ASP A 19 7.97 5.78 7.67
N ASN A 20 8.57 6.72 6.94
CA ASN A 20 7.93 7.99 6.59
C ASN A 20 6.84 7.86 5.50
N TYR A 21 6.88 6.79 4.71
CA TYR A 21 5.97 6.57 3.58
C TYR A 21 5.34 5.17 3.61
N ARG A 22 4.23 5.06 2.89
CA ARG A 22 3.48 3.82 2.63
C ARG A 22 3.40 3.63 1.11
N LEU A 23 4.05 2.58 0.62
CA LEU A 23 3.91 2.13 -0.76
C LEU A 23 2.80 1.08 -0.82
N THR A 24 1.76 1.35 -1.60
CA THR A 24 0.64 0.43 -1.80
C THR A 24 0.77 -0.22 -3.16
N ALA A 25 0.84 -1.56 -3.21
CA ALA A 25 1.01 -2.30 -4.45
C ALA A 25 -0.01 -3.46 -4.58
N ALA A 26 -0.48 -3.70 -5.79
CA ALA A 26 -1.15 -4.94 -6.16
C ALA A 26 -0.11 -5.91 -6.71
N ILE A 27 -0.01 -7.11 -6.14
CA ILE A 27 1.02 -8.10 -6.50
C ILE A 27 0.34 -9.34 -7.09
N HIS A 28 0.65 -9.62 -8.35
CA HIS A 28 0.20 -10.81 -9.05
C HIS A 28 1.32 -11.84 -9.04
N TYR A 29 1.37 -12.67 -8.00
CA TYR A 29 2.47 -13.62 -7.77
C TYR A 29 2.63 -14.66 -8.89
N ASN A 30 1.52 -15.12 -9.47
CA ASN A 30 1.52 -16.08 -10.58
C ASN A 30 2.24 -15.57 -11.83
N THR A 31 2.15 -14.26 -12.08
CA THR A 31 2.80 -13.59 -13.22
C THR A 31 4.08 -12.85 -12.82
N GLN A 32 4.44 -12.90 -11.53
CA GLN A 32 5.56 -12.16 -10.94
C GLN A 32 5.53 -10.66 -11.23
N ARG A 33 4.33 -10.06 -11.26
CA ARG A 33 4.14 -8.62 -11.52
C ARG A 33 3.76 -7.87 -10.26
N CYS A 34 4.38 -6.70 -10.07
CA CYS A 34 4.09 -5.77 -8.99
C CYS A 34 3.64 -4.44 -9.59
N TYR A 35 2.44 -4.00 -9.23
CA TYR A 35 1.86 -2.75 -9.69
C TYR A 35 1.78 -1.76 -8.53
N ILE A 36 2.56 -0.68 -8.60
CA ILE A 36 2.48 0.41 -7.62
C ILE A 36 1.19 1.19 -7.89
N ARG A 37 0.31 1.27 -6.88
CA ARG A 37 -0.98 1.98 -6.96
C ARG A 37 -0.90 3.36 -6.35
N ALA A 38 -0.15 3.51 -5.26
CA ALA A 38 0.10 4.78 -4.61
C ALA A 38 1.38 4.76 -3.77
N ILE A 39 1.99 5.93 -3.61
CA ILE A 39 3.00 6.20 -2.58
C ILE A 39 2.49 7.40 -1.79
N TRP A 40 2.26 7.21 -0.50
CA TRP A 40 1.75 8.24 0.39
C TRP A 40 2.70 8.48 1.56
N THR A 41 2.76 9.70 2.05
CA THR A 41 3.32 9.98 3.38
C THR A 41 2.47 9.31 4.47
N HIS A 42 3.02 9.13 5.68
CA HIS A 42 2.26 8.65 6.83
C HIS A 42 0.98 9.49 7.09
N GLY A 43 1.09 10.82 6.93
CA GLY A 43 -0.03 11.74 7.09
C GLY A 43 -1.11 11.52 6.03
N GLU A 44 -0.74 11.38 4.76
CA GLU A 44 -1.68 11.09 3.68
C GLU A 44 -2.32 9.71 3.80
N TYR A 45 -1.54 8.69 4.18
CA TYR A 45 -2.07 7.36 4.44
C TYR A 45 -3.16 7.42 5.49
N SER A 46 -2.97 8.20 6.56
CA SER A 46 -3.93 8.33 7.65
C SER A 46 -5.20 9.13 7.31
N LYS A 47 -5.24 9.84 6.16
CA LYS A 47 -6.42 10.64 5.78
C LYS A 47 -7.63 9.72 5.56
N PRO A 48 -8.82 10.04 6.12
CA PRO A 48 -10.00 9.18 6.00
C PRO A 48 -10.39 8.84 4.56
N TYR A 49 -10.28 9.80 3.62
CA TYR A 49 -10.63 9.55 2.22
C TYR A 49 -9.66 8.56 1.53
N ASN A 50 -8.37 8.59 1.88
CA ASN A 50 -7.37 7.67 1.35
C ASN A 50 -7.55 6.27 1.93
N GLN A 51 -7.77 6.19 3.25
CA GLN A 51 -8.13 4.93 3.91
C GLN A 51 -9.40 4.31 3.31
N ALA A 52 -10.41 5.13 2.99
CA ALA A 52 -11.63 4.65 2.38
C ALA A 52 -11.40 4.10 0.96
N LYS A 53 -10.61 4.79 0.12
CA LYS A 53 -10.20 4.29 -1.21
C LYS A 53 -9.45 2.97 -1.12
N LEU A 54 -8.48 2.88 -0.20
CA LEU A 54 -7.71 1.66 0.06
C LEU A 54 -8.63 0.49 0.44
N ARG A 55 -9.51 0.70 1.42
CA ARG A 55 -10.43 -0.34 1.93
C ARG A 55 -11.48 -0.78 0.91
N ARG A 56 -11.88 0.10 -0.02
CA ARG A 56 -12.82 -0.22 -1.09
C ARG A 56 -12.18 -0.85 -2.33
N GLY A 57 -10.84 -0.87 -2.45
CA GLY A 57 -10.19 -1.41 -3.66
C GLY A 57 -10.18 -0.45 -4.82
N GLU A 58 -10.22 0.85 -4.55
CA GLU A 58 -10.34 1.89 -5.57
C GLU A 58 -8.99 2.54 -5.91
N LEU A 59 -7.88 1.95 -5.45
CA LEU A 59 -6.53 2.37 -5.81
C LEU A 59 -6.07 1.71 -7.08
#